data_AF-A0A2N7S2Q0-F1
#
_entry.id   AF-A0A2N7S2Q0-F1
#
_cell.length_a   1.000
_cell.length_b   1.000
_cell.length_c   1.000
_cell.angle_alpha   90.00
_cell.angle_beta   90.00
_cell.angle_gamma   90.00
#
_symmetry.space_group_name_H-M   'P 1'
#
loop_
_entity.id
_entity.type
_entity.pdbx_description
1 polymer ?
#
loop_
_entity_poly.entity_id
_entity_poly.type
_entity_poly.pdbx_seq_one_letter_code
_entity_poly.pdbx_strand_id
1 'polypeptide(L)'
;MSFQTPQYSLSSLLEKAKTGALQLPDFQRPYRWNDERIRSLLVTILRGHPMGVLMTLRTGGAEVRFKGSSIFSVVTRKRSKARSPFCENGC
;
A
#
# COMPACT_ATOMS: atom_id res chain seq x y z
N MET A 1 9.97 18.99 -18.60
CA MET A 1 9.66 17.71 -17.93
C MET A 1 8.40 17.15 -18.54
N SER A 2 8.49 16.08 -19.34
CA SER A 2 7.34 15.46 -20.02
C SER A 2 6.78 14.31 -19.18
N PHE A 3 5.46 14.10 -19.24
CA PHE A 3 4.85 12.87 -18.75
C PHE A 3 5.30 11.70 -19.62
N GLN A 4 5.61 10.57 -18.98
CA GLN A 4 5.95 9.33 -19.67
C GLN A 4 4.93 8.28 -19.30
N THR A 5 4.47 7.51 -20.28
CA THR A 5 3.56 6.37 -20.11
C THR A 5 4.24 5.06 -20.51
N PRO A 6 5.31 4.64 -19.81
CA PRO A 6 5.98 3.37 -20.07
C PRO A 6 5.06 2.19 -19.73
N GLN A 7 5.09 1.16 -20.57
CA GLN A 7 4.41 -0.11 -20.31
C GLN A 7 5.31 -1.00 -19.44
N TYR A 8 4.98 -1.14 -18.15
CA TYR A 8 5.70 -2.05 -17.25
C TYR A 8 4.95 -3.36 -17.09
N SER A 9 5.69 -4.47 -16.99
CA SER A 9 5.10 -5.74 -16.57
C SER A 9 4.68 -5.67 -15.09
N LEU A 10 3.62 -6.43 -14.73
CA LEU A 10 3.15 -6.48 -13.35
C LEU A 10 4.24 -7.01 -12.40
N SER A 11 5.02 -8.01 -12.81
CA SER A 11 6.12 -8.55 -12.00
C SER A 11 7.19 -7.50 -11.71
N SER A 12 7.55 -6.67 -12.70
CA SER A 12 8.50 -5.57 -12.50
C SER A 12 7.97 -4.52 -11.51
N LEU A 13 6.67 -4.22 -11.53
CA LEU A 13 6.07 -3.29 -10.58
C LEU A 13 6.07 -3.87 -9.16
N LEU A 14 5.74 -5.15 -9.00
CA LEU A 14 5.75 -5.84 -7.71
C LEU A 14 7.15 -5.89 -7.09
N GLU A 15 8.20 -6.16 -7.89
CA GLU A 15 9.58 -6.12 -7.42
C GLU A 15 10.03 -4.72 -6.99
N LYS A 16 9.66 -3.66 -7.72
CA LYS A 16 9.90 -2.27 -7.30
C LYS A 16 9.23 -1.95 -5.98
N ALA A 17 8.03 -2.47 -5.77
CA ALA A 17 7.27 -2.27 -4.56
C ALA A 17 7.89 -3.04 -3.37
N LYS A 18 8.39 -4.26 -3.61
CA LYS A 18 9.11 -5.09 -2.63
C LYS A 18 10.45 -4.49 -2.20
N THR A 19 11.22 -3.95 -3.15
CA THR A 19 12.52 -3.29 -2.89
C THR A 19 12.37 -1.91 -2.25
N GLY A 20 11.14 -1.37 -2.17
CA GLY A 20 10.88 -0.04 -1.64
C GLY A 20 11.19 1.10 -2.63
N ALA A 21 11.47 0.78 -3.90
CA ALA A 21 11.59 1.78 -4.97
C ALA A 21 10.22 2.37 -5.36
N LEU A 22 9.13 1.64 -5.13
CA LEU A 22 7.75 2.11 -5.20
C LEU A 22 7.15 2.15 -3.79
N GLN A 23 6.70 3.32 -3.36
CA GLN A 23 6.20 3.56 -2.00
C GLN A 23 4.86 4.30 -2.05
N LEU A 24 4.08 4.19 -0.98
CA LEU A 24 2.85 4.96 -0.82
C LEU A 24 3.16 6.24 -0.04
N PRO A 25 2.63 7.40 -0.47
CA PRO A 25 2.72 8.60 0.33
C PRO A 25 1.86 8.50 1.60
N ASP A 26 2.21 9.27 2.62
CA ASP A 26 1.48 9.40 3.89
C ASP A 26 0.03 9.90 3.75
N PHE A 27 -0.25 10.70 2.72
CA PHE A 27 -1.61 11.15 2.39
C PHE A 27 -2.46 10.10 1.66
N GLN A 28 -1.93 8.89 1.41
CA GLN A 28 -2.70 7.82 0.82
C GLN A 28 -3.78 7.33 1.79
N ARG A 29 -5.03 7.26 1.31
CA ARG A 29 -6.14 6.75 2.11
C ARG A 29 -5.91 5.28 2.49
N PRO A 30 -6.41 4.84 3.66
CA PRO A 30 -6.37 3.44 4.05
C PRO A 30 -6.96 2.52 2.98
N TYR A 31 -6.38 1.32 2.85
CA TYR A 31 -6.87 0.29 1.95
C TYR A 31 -8.32 -0.09 2.30
N ARG A 32 -9.21 -0.13 1.28
CA ARG A 32 -10.66 -0.35 1.46
C ARG A 32 -11.21 -1.55 0.69
N TRP A 33 -10.38 -2.31 -0.02
CA TRP A 33 -10.91 -3.42 -0.81
C TRP A 33 -11.26 -4.61 0.07
N ASN A 34 -12.42 -5.21 -0.21
CA ASN A 34 -12.87 -6.46 0.36
C ASN A 34 -12.44 -7.65 -0.51
N ASP A 35 -12.55 -8.86 0.05
CA ASP A 35 -12.11 -10.10 -0.58
C ASP A 35 -12.78 -10.35 -1.93
N GLU A 36 -14.05 -9.98 -2.09
CA GLU A 36 -14.79 -10.13 -3.35
C GLU A 36 -14.15 -9.30 -4.48
N ARG A 37 -13.74 -8.05 -4.20
CA ARG A 37 -13.07 -7.20 -5.19
C ARG A 37 -11.68 -7.72 -5.52
N ILE A 38 -10.97 -8.27 -4.53
CA ILE A 38 -9.66 -8.90 -4.75
C ILE A 38 -9.81 -10.11 -5.67
N ARG A 39 -10.78 -11.00 -5.42
CA ARG A 39 -11.04 -12.15 -6.30
C ARG A 39 -11.37 -11.73 -7.72
N SER A 40 -12.24 -10.74 -7.89
CA SER A 40 -12.58 -10.21 -9.21
C SER A 40 -11.37 -9.64 -9.96
N LEU A 41 -10.48 -8.92 -9.26
CA LEU A 41 -9.24 -8.44 -9.86
C LEU A 41 -8.32 -9.60 -10.30
N LEU A 42 -8.17 -10.64 -9.49
CA LEU A 42 -7.38 -11.81 -9.85
C LEU A 42 -7.91 -12.49 -11.11
N VAL A 43 -9.24 -12.62 -11.25
CA VAL A 43 -9.86 -13.16 -12.47
C VAL A 43 -9.51 -12.30 -13.70
N THR A 44 -9.56 -10.98 -13.57
CA THR A 44 -9.17 -10.03 -14.64
C THR A 44 -7.71 -10.22 -15.05
N ILE A 45 -6.80 -10.42 -14.07
CA ILE A 45 -5.37 -10.69 -14.31
C ILE A 45 -5.20 -12.01 -15.05
N LEU A 46 -5.82 -13.08 -14.56
CA LEU A 46 -5.70 -14.42 -15.16
C LEU A 46 -6.23 -14.48 -16.59
N ARG A 47 -7.26 -13.67 -16.90
CA ARG A 47 -7.81 -13.56 -18.25
C ARG A 47 -7.05 -12.59 -19.16
N GLY A 48 -6.00 -11.92 -18.67
CA GLY A 48 -5.18 -11.00 -19.46
C GLY A 48 -5.91 -9.71 -19.89
N HIS A 49 -6.95 -9.30 -19.15
CA HIS A 49 -7.63 -8.04 -19.46
C HIS A 49 -6.71 -6.85 -19.17
N PRO A 50 -6.80 -5.76 -19.94
CA PRO A 50 -5.99 -4.57 -19.71
C PRO A 50 -6.26 -4.02 -18.31
N MET A 51 -5.19 -3.78 -17.56
CA MET A 51 -5.23 -3.16 -16.24
C MET A 51 -5.23 -1.63 -16.41
N GLY A 52 -5.81 -0.93 -15.45
CA GLY A 52 -5.85 0.53 -15.44
C GLY A 52 -4.46 1.18 -15.34
N VAL A 53 -4.44 2.48 -15.04
CA VAL A 53 -3.20 3.27 -15.02
C VAL A 53 -2.68 3.44 -13.59
N LEU A 54 -1.36 3.36 -13.42
CA LEU A 54 -0.66 3.76 -12.20
C LEU A 54 0.09 5.08 -12.45
N MET A 55 -0.09 6.06 -11.57
CA MET A 55 0.70 7.29 -11.59
C MET A 55 1.78 7.23 -10.53
N THR A 56 3.02 7.46 -10.93
CA THR A 56 4.18 7.49 -10.03
C THR A 56 4.90 8.82 -10.15
N LEU A 57 5.35 9.36 -9.02
CA LEU A 57 6.22 10.52 -8.97
C LEU A 57 7.64 10.06 -8.62
N ARG A 58 8.63 10.41 -9.44
CA ARG A 58 10.03 10.16 -9.11
C ARG A 58 10.47 11.19 -8.06
N THR A 59 10.79 10.71 -6.86
CA THR A 59 11.25 11.51 -5.71
C THR A 59 12.77 11.33 -5.51
N GLY A 60 13.39 12.16 -4.66
CA GLY A 60 14.83 12.10 -4.36
C GLY A 60 15.54 13.44 -4.18
N GLY A 61 14.83 14.57 -4.28
CA GLY A 61 15.36 15.89 -3.97
C GLY A 61 15.28 16.22 -2.48
N ALA A 62 16.12 17.16 -2.02
CA ALA A 62 16.17 17.62 -0.62
C ALA A 62 14.84 18.24 -0.12
N GLU A 63 13.91 18.56 -1.02
CA GLU A 63 12.65 19.26 -0.72
C GLU A 63 11.41 18.35 -0.65
N VAL A 64 11.57 17.02 -0.65
CA VAL A 64 10.41 16.12 -0.53
C VAL A 64 9.88 16.15 0.91
N ARG A 65 8.69 16.73 1.11
CA ARG A 65 8.07 16.94 2.44
C ARG A 65 7.17 15.80 2.93
N PHE A 66 6.84 14.83 2.09
CA PHE A 66 5.95 13.71 2.45
C PHE A 66 6.74 12.46 2.80
N LYS A 67 6.23 11.66 3.75
CA LYS A 67 6.87 10.42 4.18
C LYS A 67 6.38 9.24 3.33
N GLY A 68 7.33 8.57 2.67
CA GLY A 68 7.07 7.29 2.00
C GLY A 68 6.84 6.18 3.02
N SER A 69 5.76 5.43 2.85
CA SER A 69 5.45 4.21 3.59
C SER A 69 5.57 3.01 2.66
N SER A 70 6.11 1.89 3.19
CA SER A 70 6.19 0.66 2.41
C SER A 70 4.78 0.11 2.16
N ILE A 71 4.52 -0.26 0.90
CA ILE A 71 3.28 -0.93 0.48
C ILE A 71 3.02 -2.25 1.24
N PHE A 72 4.07 -2.93 1.69
CA PHE A 72 3.96 -4.24 2.34
C PHE A 72 3.79 -4.15 3.86
N SER A 73 4.04 -2.98 4.48
CA SER A 73 4.12 -2.85 5.94
C SER A 73 2.79 -2.65 6.67
N VAL A 74 1.63 -2.72 6.00
CA VAL A 74 0.32 -2.50 6.64
C VAL A 74 -0.37 -3.83 6.97
N VAL A 75 0.25 -4.63 7.83
CA VAL A 75 -0.47 -5.57 8.72
C VAL A 75 0.18 -5.52 10.10
N THR A 76 -0.09 -4.45 10.84
CA THR A 76 0.00 -4.50 12.29
C THR A 76 -1.41 -4.39 12.84
N ARG A 77 -2.06 -5.54 13.05
CA ARG A 77 -3.09 -5.61 14.10
C ARG A 77 -2.36 -5.31 15.41
N LYS A 78 -2.37 -4.06 15.87
CA LYS A 78 -2.13 -3.80 17.29
C LYS A 78 -3.26 -4.50 18.03
N ARG A 79 -2.99 -5.69 18.59
CA ARG A 79 -3.84 -6.26 19.66
C ARG A 79 -3.92 -5.18 20.73
N SER A 80 -5.11 -4.64 20.95
CA SER A 80 -5.39 -3.81 22.10
C SER A 80 -5.03 -4.62 23.34
N LYS A 81 -4.15 -4.06 24.17
CA LYS A 81 -3.94 -4.55 25.54
C LYS A 81 -5.29 -4.42 26.23
N ALA A 82 -5.94 -5.55 26.51
CA ALA A 82 -7.15 -5.57 27.32
C ALA A 82 -6.84 -4.83 28.63
N ARG A 83 -7.48 -3.68 28.83
CA ARG A 83 -7.55 -3.05 30.15
C ARG A 83 -8.53 -3.93 30.93
N SER A 84 -8.01 -4.78 31.81
CA SER A 84 -8.85 -5.48 32.79
C SER A 84 -9.58 -4.43 33.63
N PRO A 85 -10.91 -4.51 33.77
CA PRO A 85 -11.67 -3.67 34.67
C PRO A 85 -11.98 -4.47 35.94
N PHE A 86 -10.99 -4.93 36.71
CA PHE A 86 -11.27 -5.48 38.03
C PHE A 86 -10.01 -5.62 38.89
N CYS A 87 -9.86 -4.68 39.82
CA CYS A 87 -9.51 -4.90 41.23
C CYS A 87 -9.48 -3.51 41.86
N GLU A 88 -10.69 -3.02 42.19
CA GLU A 88 -10.88 -1.99 43.20
C GLU A 88 -10.62 -2.61 44.59
N ASN A 89 -9.91 -1.85 45.44
CA ASN A 89 -9.73 -2.00 46.90
C ASN A 89 -8.71 -3.08 47.35
N GLY A 90 -7.68 -2.83 48.16
CA GLY A 90 -7.12 -1.72 48.97
C GLY A 90 -5.73 -2.22 49.49
N CYS A 91 -4.80 -1.44 50.02
CA CYS A 91 -4.86 -0.74 51.32
C CYS A 91 -5.81 -1.40 52.33
#